data_AF-A0A078JXB8-F1
#
_entry.id   AF-A0A078JXB8-F1
#
_cell.length_a   1.000
_cell.length_b   1.000
_cell.length_c   1.000
_cell.angle_alpha   90.00
_cell.angle_beta   90.00
_cell.angle_gamma   90.00
#
_symmetry.space_group_name_H-M   'P 1'
#
loop_
_entity.id
_entity.type
_entity.pdbx_description
1 polymer ?
#
loop_
_entity_poly.entity_id
_entity_poly.type
_entity_poly.pdbx_seq_one_letter_code
_entity_poly.pdbx_strand_id
1 'polypeptide(L)'
;MCKSAKELRLRGTVNDKSWRETIYEALLEAVENGNMEFFIEIIKCNPQLLWISEAVSGRNLFQLAVVFRKDKIFSLIHGLDDRKVALLRSLDKDNNNILHIVAYLSPRPDHLSKISGSALKMQREIRWYMEVKSLVSEREVVQKNNEKMTPRQVFEASHEPLRKEGEEWMKYTATACSFVAALIATVTFQAIFTVPGGYDETLGKPLLLTDMHFTAFILSDTLAFFTSCTSVLIFLSILTARYSFDDFIVSLPRKMILGQAILFLSIASMLVGFITALSSSMRQKPTLVVPMKPLAALPGILFLMFQYPLLKEMISSTYGKRLFHRDTKSWLKPPGQDQHAHVTSVYVGSNSHSQHSVNSQI
;
A
#
# COMPACT_ATOMS: atom_id res chain seq x y z
N MET A 1 -33.00 4.53 -13.99
CA MET A 1 -32.37 5.83 -14.36
C MET A 1 -32.29 6.04 -15.87
N CYS A 2 -31.79 5.11 -16.70
CA CYS A 2 -31.85 5.22 -18.17
C CYS A 2 -33.25 5.41 -18.78
N LYS A 3 -34.29 4.78 -18.20
CA LYS A 3 -35.68 4.99 -18.63
C LYS A 3 -36.20 6.38 -18.27
N SER A 4 -35.89 6.89 -17.08
CA SER A 4 -36.25 8.26 -16.66
C SER A 4 -35.55 9.33 -17.50
N ALA A 5 -34.31 9.10 -17.94
CA ALA A 5 -33.61 9.98 -18.88
C ALA A 5 -34.23 9.98 -20.29
N LYS A 6 -34.82 8.85 -20.73
CA LYS A 6 -35.61 8.77 -21.97
C LYS A 6 -37.00 9.42 -21.83
N GLU A 7 -37.65 9.28 -20.68
CA GLU A 7 -38.97 9.89 -20.40
C GLU A 7 -38.89 11.41 -20.18
N LEU A 8 -37.79 11.93 -19.65
CA LEU A 8 -37.56 13.38 -19.51
C LEU A 8 -37.45 14.10 -20.87
N ARG A 9 -37.20 13.37 -21.96
CA ARG A 9 -37.23 13.92 -23.33
C ARG A 9 -38.65 14.19 -23.84
N LEU A 10 -39.68 13.67 -23.16
CA LEU A 10 -41.09 13.75 -23.56
C LEU A 10 -41.93 14.74 -22.75
N ARG A 11 -41.43 15.26 -21.61
CA ARG A 11 -42.11 16.32 -20.84
C ARG A 11 -41.30 17.61 -20.89
N GLY A 12 -41.76 18.53 -21.74
CA GLY A 12 -41.16 19.84 -21.92
C GLY A 12 -41.13 20.70 -20.66
N THR A 13 -40.17 21.62 -20.69
CA THR A 13 -40.05 22.87 -19.92
C THR A 13 -39.83 22.76 -18.42
N VAL A 14 -38.78 22.03 -18.02
CA VAL A 14 -37.93 22.46 -16.90
C VAL A 14 -36.65 23.01 -17.53
N ASN A 15 -36.24 24.21 -17.12
CA ASN A 15 -35.14 25.00 -17.67
C ASN A 15 -33.96 24.10 -18.15
N ASP A 16 -33.83 23.90 -19.47
CA ASP A 16 -33.04 22.83 -20.13
C ASP A 16 -31.52 22.88 -19.87
N LYS A 17 -31.05 23.93 -19.17
CA LYS A 17 -29.67 24.07 -18.69
C LYS A 17 -29.45 23.51 -17.28
N SER A 18 -30.44 23.60 -16.41
CA SER A 18 -30.32 23.27 -14.98
C SER A 18 -30.02 21.79 -14.76
N TRP A 19 -30.69 20.88 -15.48
CA TRP A 19 -30.45 19.45 -15.32
C TRP A 19 -29.07 19.01 -15.84
N ARG A 20 -28.51 19.71 -16.83
CA ARG A 20 -27.15 19.43 -17.34
C ARG A 20 -26.09 19.83 -16.33
N GLU A 21 -26.25 21.01 -15.73
CA GLU A 21 -25.39 21.49 -14.65
C GLU A 21 -25.44 20.51 -13.45
N THR A 22 -26.63 20.06 -13.05
CA THR A 22 -26.78 19.05 -11.99
C THR A 22 -26.08 17.73 -12.33
N ILE A 23 -26.17 17.25 -13.56
CA ILE A 23 -25.47 16.01 -13.98
C ILE A 23 -23.95 16.22 -13.97
N TYR A 24 -23.47 17.41 -14.36
CA TYR A 24 -22.03 17.71 -14.39
C TYR A 24 -21.47 17.74 -12.97
N GLU A 25 -22.13 18.45 -12.06
CA GLU A 25 -21.78 18.49 -10.64
C GLU A 25 -21.82 17.09 -10.01
N ALA A 26 -22.88 16.32 -10.25
CA ALA A 26 -23.00 14.96 -9.75
C ALA A 26 -21.89 14.03 -10.29
N LEU A 27 -21.46 14.20 -11.54
CA LEU A 27 -20.37 13.42 -12.13
C LEU A 27 -19.01 13.80 -11.52
N LEU A 28 -18.77 15.09 -11.30
CA LEU A 28 -17.57 15.57 -10.60
C LEU A 28 -17.52 14.97 -9.18
N GLU A 29 -18.60 15.13 -8.41
CA GLU A 29 -18.72 14.59 -7.05
C GLU A 29 -18.57 13.06 -7.00
N ALA A 30 -19.09 12.35 -8.01
CA ALA A 30 -18.88 10.91 -8.13
C ALA A 30 -17.40 10.55 -8.28
N VAL A 31 -16.63 11.33 -9.02
CA VAL A 31 -15.16 11.16 -9.11
C VAL A 31 -14.50 11.49 -7.78
N GLU A 32 -14.88 12.58 -7.11
CA GLU A 32 -14.30 12.98 -5.81
C GLU A 32 -14.53 11.93 -4.71
N ASN A 33 -15.67 11.23 -4.76
CA ASN A 33 -16.03 10.19 -3.80
C ASN A 33 -15.56 8.80 -4.24
N GLY A 34 -15.21 8.61 -5.51
CA GLY A 34 -14.80 7.32 -6.06
C GLY A 34 -15.96 6.38 -6.41
N ASN A 35 -17.14 6.93 -6.71
CA ASN A 35 -18.33 6.17 -7.12
C ASN A 35 -18.19 5.69 -8.58
N MET A 36 -17.62 4.50 -8.74
CA MET A 36 -17.35 3.90 -10.05
C MET A 36 -18.62 3.53 -10.82
N GLU A 37 -19.65 3.04 -10.14
CA GLU A 37 -20.86 2.55 -10.79
C GLU A 37 -21.57 3.71 -11.49
N PHE A 38 -21.77 4.81 -10.77
CA PHE A 38 -22.33 6.03 -11.34
C PHE A 38 -21.47 6.58 -12.47
N PHE A 39 -20.15 6.65 -12.28
CA PHE A 39 -19.22 7.12 -13.31
C PHE A 39 -19.35 6.29 -14.61
N ILE A 40 -19.32 4.96 -14.51
CA ILE A 40 -19.41 4.06 -15.66
C ILE A 40 -20.75 4.20 -16.37
N GLU A 41 -21.86 4.22 -15.63
CA GLU A 41 -23.20 4.31 -16.21
C GLU A 41 -23.39 5.63 -16.97
N ILE A 42 -23.01 6.75 -16.37
CA ILE A 42 -23.18 8.08 -16.97
C ILE A 42 -22.30 8.24 -18.21
N ILE A 43 -21.03 7.82 -18.16
CA ILE A 43 -20.13 7.89 -19.31
C ILE A 43 -20.58 6.96 -20.45
N LYS A 44 -21.14 5.78 -20.15
CA LYS A 44 -21.76 4.91 -21.18
C LYS A 44 -22.97 5.57 -21.83
N CYS A 45 -23.80 6.27 -21.05
CA CYS A 45 -24.96 6.97 -21.57
C CYS A 45 -24.58 8.14 -22.48
N ASN A 46 -23.55 8.89 -22.11
CA ASN A 46 -23.04 10.01 -22.90
C ASN A 46 -21.52 10.15 -22.80
N PRO A 47 -20.76 9.57 -23.76
CA PRO A 47 -19.30 9.63 -23.75
C PRO A 47 -18.71 11.04 -23.85
N GLN A 48 -19.47 12.04 -24.31
CA GLN A 48 -19.01 13.43 -24.38
C GLN A 48 -18.75 14.03 -22.98
N LEU A 49 -19.37 13.47 -21.94
CA LEU A 49 -19.17 13.89 -20.57
C LEU A 49 -17.75 13.61 -20.05
N LEU A 50 -16.94 12.82 -20.75
CA LEU A 50 -15.52 12.63 -20.42
C LEU A 50 -14.72 13.94 -20.47
N TRP A 51 -15.17 14.91 -21.26
CA TRP A 51 -14.46 16.16 -21.54
C TRP A 51 -14.88 17.31 -20.63
N ILE A 52 -15.72 17.06 -19.62
CA ILE A 52 -16.06 18.11 -18.66
C ILE A 52 -14.87 18.44 -17.76
N SER A 53 -14.81 19.69 -17.37
CA SER A 53 -13.83 20.22 -16.42
C SER A 53 -14.54 20.93 -15.28
N GLU A 54 -13.97 20.84 -14.08
CA GLU A 54 -14.43 21.60 -12.93
C GLU A 54 -14.33 23.10 -13.21
N ALA A 55 -15.42 23.83 -12.98
CA ALA A 55 -15.50 25.25 -13.32
C ALA A 55 -14.50 26.11 -12.54
N VAL A 56 -14.14 25.73 -11.31
CA VAL A 56 -13.23 26.51 -10.45
C VAL A 56 -11.78 26.31 -10.89
N SER A 57 -11.27 25.08 -10.84
CA SER A 57 -9.86 24.76 -11.13
C SER A 57 -9.54 24.58 -12.61
N GLY A 58 -10.54 24.27 -13.45
CA GLY A 58 -10.35 23.83 -14.83
C GLY A 58 -9.87 22.38 -14.97
N ARG A 59 -9.86 21.60 -13.87
CA ARG A 59 -9.38 20.22 -13.89
C ARG A 59 -10.40 19.28 -14.52
N ASN A 60 -9.93 18.36 -15.36
CA ASN A 60 -10.79 17.33 -15.94
C ASN A 60 -11.03 16.17 -14.95
N LEU A 61 -11.92 15.24 -15.33
CA LEU A 61 -12.25 14.07 -14.52
C LEU A 61 -11.05 13.19 -14.16
N PHE A 62 -10.04 13.10 -15.03
CA PHE A 62 -8.84 12.30 -14.76
C PHE A 62 -7.95 12.96 -13.71
N GLN A 63 -7.74 14.26 -13.85
CA GLN A 63 -6.98 15.07 -12.90
C GLN A 63 -7.66 15.10 -11.53
N LEU A 64 -9.00 15.18 -11.46
CA LEU A 64 -9.73 15.07 -10.20
C LEU A 64 -9.55 13.70 -9.53
N ALA A 65 -9.60 12.61 -10.31
CA ALA A 65 -9.30 11.28 -9.77
C ALA A 65 -7.87 11.21 -9.16
N VAL A 66 -6.93 11.94 -9.75
CA VAL A 66 -5.56 12.09 -9.23
C VAL A 66 -5.50 12.92 -7.95
N VAL A 67 -6.19 14.07 -7.90
CA VAL A 67 -6.28 14.94 -6.71
C VAL A 67 -6.79 14.16 -5.51
N PHE A 68 -7.92 13.48 -5.67
CA PHE A 68 -8.61 12.76 -4.58
C PHE A 68 -8.11 11.33 -4.36
N ARG A 69 -7.00 10.94 -5.01
CA ARG A 69 -6.34 9.63 -4.84
C ARG A 69 -7.27 8.43 -5.10
N LYS A 70 -8.17 8.55 -6.08
CA LYS A 70 -9.16 7.50 -6.42
C LYS A 70 -8.58 6.53 -7.44
N ASP A 71 -7.80 5.58 -6.95
CA ASP A 71 -7.12 4.53 -7.71
C ASP A 71 -8.01 3.78 -8.70
N LYS A 72 -9.25 3.47 -8.31
CA LYS A 72 -10.15 2.72 -9.17
C LYS A 72 -10.72 3.55 -10.33
N ILE A 73 -11.16 4.79 -10.07
CA ILE A 73 -11.60 5.72 -11.13
C ILE A 73 -10.42 6.02 -12.07
N PHE A 74 -9.24 6.26 -11.50
CA PHE A 74 -8.00 6.44 -12.27
C PHE A 74 -7.75 5.26 -13.21
N SER A 75 -7.87 4.03 -12.71
CA SER A 75 -7.66 2.80 -13.52
C SER A 75 -8.71 2.66 -14.63
N LEU A 76 -9.95 3.08 -14.39
CA LEU A 76 -11.02 3.11 -15.41
C LEU A 76 -10.71 4.10 -16.52
N ILE A 77 -10.27 5.32 -16.18
CA ILE A 77 -9.94 6.35 -17.16
C ILE A 77 -8.65 5.97 -17.92
N HIS A 78 -7.66 5.40 -17.23
CA HIS A 78 -6.44 4.89 -17.86
C HIS A 78 -6.70 3.71 -18.83
N GLY A 79 -7.74 2.93 -18.57
CA GLY A 79 -8.20 1.85 -19.46
C GLY A 79 -8.95 2.33 -20.70
N LEU A 80 -9.21 3.63 -20.84
CA LEU A 80 -9.71 4.19 -22.08
C LEU A 80 -8.64 4.10 -23.18
N ASP A 81 -9.12 4.13 -24.42
CA ASP A 81 -8.31 4.18 -25.63
C ASP A 81 -7.55 5.53 -25.74
N ASP A 82 -7.20 5.97 -26.95
CA ASP A 82 -6.49 7.25 -27.22
C ASP A 82 -7.05 8.49 -26.50
N ARG A 83 -8.32 8.49 -26.10
CA ARG A 83 -8.97 9.53 -25.28
C ARG A 83 -8.20 9.85 -24.00
N LYS A 84 -7.57 8.86 -23.36
CA LYS A 84 -6.79 9.10 -22.13
C LYS A 84 -5.60 10.03 -22.37
N VAL A 85 -5.01 9.98 -23.55
CA VAL A 85 -3.82 10.78 -23.88
C VAL A 85 -4.17 12.27 -23.89
N ALA A 86 -5.34 12.62 -24.42
CA ALA A 86 -5.85 13.98 -24.38
C ALA A 86 -6.15 14.45 -22.94
N LEU A 87 -6.74 13.59 -22.11
CA LEU A 87 -7.02 13.89 -20.70
C LEU A 87 -5.74 14.01 -19.85
N LEU A 88 -4.68 13.26 -20.17
CA LEU A 88 -3.38 13.37 -19.49
C LEU A 88 -2.67 14.68 -19.78
N ARG A 89 -2.72 15.13 -21.05
CA ARG A 89 -2.00 16.31 -21.55
C ARG A 89 -2.68 17.64 -21.26
N SER A 90 -3.91 17.62 -20.75
CA SER A 90 -4.60 18.87 -20.40
C SER A 90 -3.91 19.58 -19.26
N LEU A 91 -4.08 20.89 -19.23
CA LEU A 91 -3.58 21.78 -18.18
C LEU A 91 -4.77 22.37 -17.44
N ASP A 92 -4.63 22.54 -16.13
CA ASP A 92 -5.63 23.31 -15.36
C ASP A 92 -5.43 24.83 -15.59
N LYS A 93 -6.27 25.66 -14.95
CA LYS A 93 -6.21 27.12 -15.13
C LYS A 93 -4.89 27.74 -14.67
N ASP A 94 -4.19 27.10 -13.75
CA ASP A 94 -2.90 27.55 -13.21
C ASP A 94 -1.72 27.01 -14.02
N ASN A 95 -1.99 26.44 -15.19
CA ASN A 95 -1.01 25.80 -16.07
C ASN A 95 -0.32 24.61 -15.38
N ASN A 96 -1.01 23.95 -14.45
CA ASN A 96 -0.54 22.70 -13.84
C ASN A 96 -0.88 21.53 -14.77
N ASN A 97 0.14 20.76 -15.13
CA ASN A 97 -0.07 19.42 -15.68
C ASN A 97 -0.44 18.42 -14.57
N ILE A 98 -0.81 17.21 -14.95
CA ILE A 98 -1.23 16.16 -14.00
C ILE A 98 -0.17 15.86 -12.92
N LEU A 99 1.12 16.08 -13.21
CA LEU A 99 2.21 15.86 -12.25
C LEU A 99 2.30 16.98 -11.20
N HIS A 100 1.99 18.23 -11.55
CA HIS A 100 1.83 19.31 -10.57
C HIS A 100 0.57 19.08 -9.72
N ILE A 101 -0.51 18.61 -10.34
CA ILE A 101 -1.78 18.37 -9.64
C ILE A 101 -1.62 17.30 -8.56
N VAL A 102 -0.92 16.20 -8.88
CA VAL A 102 -0.63 15.16 -7.90
C VAL A 102 0.34 15.61 -6.81
N ALA A 103 1.12 16.65 -7.08
CA ALA A 103 2.14 17.15 -6.17
C ALA A 103 1.56 17.83 -4.92
N TYR A 104 0.32 18.31 -4.98
CA TYR A 104 -0.40 18.82 -3.82
C TYR A 104 -0.99 17.68 -2.98
N LEU A 105 -1.05 17.90 -1.66
CA LEU A 105 -1.82 17.05 -0.75
C LEU A 105 -3.30 17.02 -1.14
N SER A 106 -3.95 15.85 -1.01
CA SER A 106 -5.38 15.72 -1.27
C SER A 106 -6.17 16.65 -0.32
N PRO A 107 -7.13 17.43 -0.83
CA PRO A 107 -8.02 18.26 0.00
C PRO A 107 -8.82 17.44 1.02
N ARG A 108 -9.10 16.17 0.70
CA ARG A 108 -9.73 15.19 1.59
C ARG A 108 -8.79 13.99 1.76
N PRO A 109 -7.99 13.94 2.84
CA PRO A 109 -7.01 12.88 3.07
C PRO A 109 -7.63 11.63 3.71
N ASP A 110 -8.87 11.25 3.33
CA ASP A 110 -9.58 10.08 3.88
C ASP A 110 -8.84 8.76 3.60
N HIS A 111 -7.99 8.73 2.58
CA HIS A 111 -7.14 7.58 2.30
C HIS A 111 -5.95 7.48 3.25
N LEU A 112 -5.49 8.61 3.81
CA LEU A 112 -4.38 8.64 4.78
C LEU A 112 -4.85 8.33 6.20
N SER A 113 -6.12 8.58 6.55
CA SER A 113 -6.64 8.27 7.89
C SER A 113 -6.61 6.76 8.21
N LYS A 114 -6.57 5.92 7.17
CA LYS A 114 -6.49 4.46 7.27
C LYS A 114 -5.06 3.92 7.43
N ILE A 115 -4.05 4.78 7.26
CA ILE A 115 -2.63 4.39 7.23
C ILE A 115 -1.96 4.70 8.57
N SER A 116 -1.25 3.71 9.12
CA SER A 116 -0.56 3.84 10.41
C SER A 116 0.74 4.62 10.27
N GLY A 117 0.93 5.68 11.08
CA GLY A 117 2.19 6.43 11.16
C GLY A 117 2.47 7.36 9.99
N SER A 118 3.01 8.55 10.28
CA SER A 118 3.24 9.60 9.27
C SER A 118 4.25 9.19 8.19
N ALA A 119 5.19 8.28 8.50
CA ALA A 119 6.14 7.78 7.51
C ALA A 119 5.48 6.91 6.43
N LEU A 120 4.48 6.09 6.78
CA LEU A 120 3.73 5.30 5.79
C LEU A 120 2.78 6.18 4.98
N LYS A 121 2.20 7.23 5.58
CA LYS A 121 1.44 8.26 4.85
C LYS A 121 2.32 8.96 3.82
N MET A 122 3.52 9.40 4.21
CA MET A 122 4.51 10.00 3.31
C MET A 122 4.90 9.04 2.19
N GLN A 123 5.19 7.77 2.53
CA GLN A 123 5.49 6.72 1.55
C GLN A 123 4.36 6.53 0.53
N ARG A 124 3.10 6.59 0.97
CA ARG A 124 1.93 6.46 0.10
C ARG A 124 1.84 7.61 -0.90
N GLU A 125 2.00 8.85 -0.43
CA GLU A 125 1.95 10.03 -1.29
C GLU A 125 3.06 10.04 -2.35
N ILE A 126 4.30 9.73 -1.97
CA ILE A 126 5.39 9.71 -2.95
C ILE A 126 5.26 8.58 -3.97
N ARG A 127 4.72 7.42 -3.60
CA ARG A 127 4.43 6.37 -4.60
C ARG A 127 3.35 6.80 -5.57
N TRP A 128 2.31 7.45 -5.06
CA TRP A 128 1.24 7.97 -5.92
C TRP A 128 1.80 8.98 -6.92
N TYR A 129 2.65 9.91 -6.45
CA TYR A 129 3.40 10.83 -7.30
C TYR A 129 4.27 10.10 -8.34
N MET A 130 5.04 9.08 -7.94
CA MET A 130 5.91 8.32 -8.85
C MET A 130 5.12 7.52 -9.88
N GLU A 131 3.93 7.01 -9.54
CA GLU A 131 3.09 6.35 -10.54
C GLU A 131 2.62 7.35 -11.59
N VAL A 132 2.07 8.50 -11.18
CA VAL A 132 1.63 9.53 -12.13
C VAL A 132 2.80 10.04 -12.97
N LYS A 133 3.99 10.20 -12.36
CA LYS A 133 5.23 10.55 -13.07
C LYS A 133 5.55 9.57 -14.20
N SER A 134 5.29 8.28 -14.00
CA SER A 134 5.58 7.25 -15.02
C SER A 134 4.61 7.24 -16.20
N LEU A 135 3.53 8.04 -16.16
CA LEU A 135 2.57 8.19 -17.25
C LEU A 135 2.84 9.41 -18.13
N VAL A 136 3.68 10.33 -17.68
CA VAL A 136 3.97 11.59 -18.37
C VAL A 136 5.34 11.57 -19.02
N SER A 137 5.51 12.40 -20.04
CA SER A 137 6.78 12.60 -20.74
C SER A 137 7.77 13.44 -19.92
N GLU A 138 9.06 13.37 -20.25
CA GLU A 138 10.09 14.18 -19.60
C GLU A 138 9.81 15.70 -19.70
N ARG A 139 9.14 16.14 -20.76
CA ARG A 139 8.73 17.54 -20.93
C ARG A 139 7.81 18.01 -19.81
N GLU A 140 6.86 17.18 -19.41
CA GLU A 140 5.90 17.50 -18.33
C GLU A 140 6.57 17.45 -16.96
N VAL A 141 7.64 16.65 -16.79
CA VAL A 141 8.41 16.56 -15.54
C VAL A 141 9.17 17.85 -15.25
N VAL A 142 9.63 18.57 -16.27
CA VAL A 142 10.39 19.82 -16.14
C VAL A 142 9.58 21.08 -16.44
N GLN A 143 8.36 20.92 -16.93
CA GLN A 143 7.44 22.03 -17.19
C GLN A 143 7.22 22.82 -15.90
N LYS A 144 7.13 24.14 -16.02
CA LYS A 144 6.82 25.03 -14.91
C LYS A 144 5.38 25.50 -14.98
N ASN A 145 4.70 25.56 -13.84
CA ASN A 145 3.38 26.16 -13.73
C ASN A 145 3.45 27.71 -13.73
N ASN A 146 2.31 28.38 -13.54
CA ASN A 146 2.25 29.85 -13.48
C ASN A 146 3.11 30.46 -12.34
N GLU A 147 3.34 29.71 -11.26
CA GLU A 147 4.22 30.08 -10.15
C GLU A 147 5.70 29.81 -10.44
N LYS A 148 6.05 29.39 -11.66
CA LYS A 148 7.41 29.05 -12.12
C LYS A 148 8.04 27.87 -11.36
N MET A 149 7.23 27.04 -10.71
CA MET A 149 7.68 25.84 -10.02
C MET A 149 7.54 24.61 -10.90
N THR A 150 8.44 23.65 -10.74
CA THR A 150 8.33 22.30 -11.33
C THR A 150 7.45 21.40 -10.46
N PRO A 151 6.90 20.29 -11.00
CA PRO A 151 6.09 19.35 -10.22
C PRO A 151 6.79 18.83 -8.97
N ARG A 152 8.11 18.59 -9.06
CA ARG A 152 8.90 18.11 -7.92
C ARG A 152 9.02 19.16 -6.83
N GLN A 153 9.24 20.43 -7.19
CA GLN A 153 9.32 21.53 -6.22
C GLN A 153 7.99 21.73 -5.50
N VAL A 154 6.87 21.64 -6.22
CA VAL A 154 5.52 21.68 -5.61
C VAL A 154 5.34 20.52 -4.64
N PHE A 155 5.79 19.31 -5.01
CA PHE A 155 5.62 18.13 -4.17
C PHE A 155 6.38 18.28 -2.85
N GLU A 156 7.65 18.68 -2.94
CA GLU A 156 8.51 18.88 -1.78
C GLU A 156 7.96 19.97 -0.87
N ALA A 157 7.53 21.12 -1.42
CA ALA A 157 6.92 22.19 -0.65
C ALA A 157 5.61 21.76 0.04
N SER A 158 4.72 21.06 -0.68
CA SER A 158 3.43 20.63 -0.14
C SER A 158 3.55 19.51 0.90
N HIS A 159 4.58 18.67 0.83
CA HIS A 159 4.72 17.49 1.68
C HIS A 159 5.80 17.64 2.77
N GLU A 160 6.45 18.80 2.87
CA GLU A 160 7.50 19.04 3.87
C GLU A 160 7.04 18.81 5.32
N PRO A 161 5.83 19.25 5.76
CA PRO A 161 5.34 18.94 7.10
C PRO A 161 5.20 17.42 7.33
N LEU A 162 4.61 16.71 6.36
CA LEU A 162 4.41 15.26 6.44
C LEU A 162 5.75 14.49 6.43
N ARG A 163 6.75 14.99 5.69
CA ARG A 163 8.11 14.46 5.68
C ARG A 163 8.74 14.57 7.07
N LYS A 164 8.63 15.73 7.72
CA LYS A 164 9.15 15.95 9.08
C LYS A 164 8.46 15.06 10.11
N GLU A 165 7.12 14.98 10.08
CA GLU A 165 6.39 14.06 10.96
C GLU A 165 6.77 12.59 10.72
N GLY A 166 6.98 12.21 9.45
CA GLY A 166 7.45 10.88 9.09
C GLY A 166 8.86 10.59 9.62
N GLU A 167 9.76 11.56 9.51
CA GLU A 167 11.11 11.49 10.06
C GLU A 167 11.09 11.33 11.59
N GLU A 168 10.31 12.15 12.30
CA GLU A 168 10.16 12.07 13.76
C GLU A 168 9.58 10.72 14.20
N TRP A 169 8.53 10.24 13.53
CA TRP A 169 7.92 8.95 13.82
C TRP A 169 8.92 7.80 13.66
N MET A 170 9.72 7.82 12.59
CA MET A 170 10.74 6.79 12.36
C MET A 170 11.87 6.87 13.39
N LYS A 171 12.37 8.07 13.72
CA LYS A 171 13.42 8.27 14.73
C LYS A 171 12.95 7.82 16.11
N TYR A 172 11.73 8.17 16.51
CA TYR A 172 11.15 7.73 17.77
C TYR A 172 11.06 6.20 17.84
N THR A 173 10.49 5.58 16.80
CA THR A 173 10.33 4.12 16.74
C THR A 173 11.67 3.40 16.74
N ALA A 174 12.64 3.87 15.95
CA ALA A 174 14.00 3.32 15.90
C ALA A 174 14.72 3.45 17.26
N THR A 175 14.54 4.57 17.96
CA THR A 175 15.12 4.78 19.30
C THR A 175 14.52 3.82 20.32
N ALA A 176 13.19 3.71 20.37
CA ALA A 176 12.49 2.80 21.26
C ALA A 176 12.90 1.33 21.02
N CYS A 177 12.98 0.90 19.75
CA CYS A 177 13.41 -0.45 19.41
C CYS A 177 14.90 -0.69 19.69
N SER A 178 15.75 0.32 19.47
CA SER A 178 17.18 0.25 19.84
C SER A 178 17.37 0.07 21.34
N PHE A 179 16.57 0.76 22.15
CA PHE A 179 16.60 0.61 23.60
C PHE A 179 16.25 -0.82 24.04
N VAL A 180 15.16 -1.38 23.50
CA VAL A 180 14.78 -2.78 23.77
C VAL A 180 15.88 -3.76 23.32
N ALA A 181 16.44 -3.55 22.13
CA ALA A 181 17.53 -4.37 21.62
C ALA A 181 18.80 -4.28 22.50
N ALA A 182 19.17 -3.08 22.96
CA ALA A 182 20.32 -2.89 23.85
C ALA A 182 20.12 -3.56 25.23
N LEU A 183 18.89 -3.56 25.77
CA LEU A 183 18.57 -4.30 26.99
C LEU A 183 18.73 -5.81 26.81
N ILE A 184 18.22 -6.37 25.69
CA ILE A 184 18.39 -7.79 25.39
C ILE A 184 19.87 -8.15 25.24
N ALA A 185 20.65 -7.32 24.54
CA ALA A 185 22.08 -7.52 24.39
C ALA A 185 22.80 -7.53 25.76
N THR A 186 22.46 -6.61 26.65
CA THR A 186 23.04 -6.54 28.00
C THR A 186 22.70 -7.79 28.82
N VAL A 187 21.42 -8.20 28.84
CA VAL A 187 20.96 -9.35 29.64
C VAL A 187 21.57 -10.65 29.13
N THR A 188 21.61 -10.87 27.81
CA THR A 188 22.20 -12.07 27.20
C THR A 188 23.72 -12.11 27.40
N PHE A 189 24.41 -10.98 27.19
CA PHE A 189 25.84 -10.88 27.49
C PHE A 189 26.16 -11.25 28.95
N GLN A 190 25.39 -10.75 29.91
CA GLN A 190 25.56 -11.09 31.33
C GLN A 190 25.28 -12.58 31.59
N ALA A 191 24.27 -13.16 30.93
CA ALA A 191 23.86 -14.55 31.14
C ALA A 191 24.95 -15.58 30.81
N ILE A 192 25.86 -15.28 29.87
CA ILE A 192 27.03 -16.11 29.55
C ILE A 192 28.05 -16.17 30.70
N PHE A 193 28.11 -15.15 31.56
CA PHE A 193 29.00 -15.11 32.73
C PHE A 193 28.31 -15.56 34.02
N THR A 194 26.98 -15.63 34.02
CA THR A 194 26.17 -16.10 35.16
C THR A 194 25.35 -17.32 34.75
N VAL A 195 26.04 -18.34 34.24
CA VAL A 195 25.40 -19.51 33.65
C VAL A 195 24.59 -20.33 34.66
N PRO A 196 23.46 -20.94 34.25
CA PRO A 196 22.72 -21.91 35.05
C PRO A 196 23.63 -23.01 35.61
N GLY A 197 23.50 -23.29 36.90
CA GLY A 197 24.30 -24.32 37.59
C GLY A 197 25.71 -23.91 38.00
N GLY A 198 26.22 -22.75 37.55
CA GLY A 198 27.53 -22.23 37.94
C GLY A 198 28.73 -22.93 37.26
N TYR A 199 29.93 -22.61 37.75
CA TYR A 199 31.20 -23.13 37.23
C TYR A 199 31.85 -24.08 38.24
N ASP A 200 32.57 -25.06 37.72
CA ASP A 200 33.49 -25.88 38.52
C ASP A 200 34.61 -24.99 39.07
N GLU A 201 34.77 -24.95 40.39
CA GLU A 201 35.75 -24.13 41.11
C GLU A 201 37.20 -24.45 40.74
N THR A 202 37.46 -25.66 40.21
CA THR A 202 38.82 -26.12 39.91
C THR A 202 39.22 -25.88 38.46
N LEU A 203 38.29 -26.09 37.52
CA LEU A 203 38.54 -26.06 36.07
C LEU A 203 37.93 -24.84 35.38
N GLY A 204 37.05 -24.09 36.06
CA GLY A 204 36.32 -22.95 35.50
C GLY A 204 35.30 -23.33 34.42
N LYS A 205 34.96 -24.61 34.29
CA LYS A 205 34.04 -25.13 33.26
C LYS A 205 32.60 -25.10 33.77
N PRO A 206 31.60 -24.74 32.95
CA PRO A 206 30.21 -24.81 33.38
C PRO A 206 29.80 -26.23 33.79
N LEU A 207 29.16 -26.36 34.96
CA LEU A 207 28.82 -27.66 35.55
C LEU A 207 27.79 -28.45 34.72
N LEU A 208 26.99 -27.75 33.92
CA LEU A 208 25.93 -28.33 33.08
C LEU A 208 26.33 -28.49 31.61
N LEU A 209 27.62 -28.45 31.26
CA LEU A 209 28.11 -28.56 29.87
C LEU A 209 27.56 -29.75 29.07
N THR A 210 27.30 -30.89 29.72
CA THR A 210 26.79 -32.11 29.08
C THR A 210 25.26 -32.15 28.97
N ASP A 211 24.57 -31.19 29.58
CA ASP A 211 23.11 -31.11 29.56
C ASP A 211 22.63 -30.51 28.22
N MET A 212 21.65 -31.19 27.61
CA MET A 212 21.09 -30.77 26.33
C MET A 212 20.36 -29.41 26.43
N HIS A 213 19.69 -29.14 27.55
CA HIS A 213 19.02 -27.85 27.76
C HIS A 213 20.03 -26.73 27.97
N PHE A 214 21.14 -27.00 28.66
CA PHE A 214 22.23 -26.05 28.82
C PHE A 214 22.89 -25.68 27.48
N THR A 215 23.14 -26.66 26.62
CA THR A 215 23.71 -26.41 25.28
C THR A 215 22.76 -25.57 24.43
N ALA A 216 21.45 -25.86 24.49
CA ALA A 216 20.43 -25.06 23.82
C ALA A 216 20.33 -23.63 24.37
N PHE A 217 20.54 -23.45 25.68
CA PHE A 217 20.60 -22.14 26.31
C PHE A 217 21.76 -21.31 25.74
N ILE A 218 22.99 -21.84 25.74
CA ILE A 218 24.17 -21.11 25.23
C ILE A 218 23.98 -20.71 23.76
N LEU A 219 23.45 -21.61 22.93
CA LEU A 219 23.21 -21.32 21.51
C LEU A 219 22.15 -20.23 21.31
N SER A 220 21.03 -20.34 22.04
CA SER A 220 19.92 -19.38 21.94
C SER A 220 20.30 -18.01 22.48
N ASP A 221 21.06 -17.97 23.58
CA ASP A 221 21.56 -16.75 24.20
C ASP A 221 22.57 -16.03 23.28
N THR A 222 23.52 -16.76 22.71
CA THR A 222 24.48 -16.23 21.73
C THR A 222 23.75 -15.67 20.49
N LEU A 223 22.76 -16.40 19.99
CA LEU A 223 21.94 -15.95 18.86
C LEU A 223 21.17 -14.68 19.20
N ALA A 224 20.56 -14.61 20.39
CA ALA A 224 19.87 -13.42 20.89
C ALA A 224 20.82 -12.22 20.96
N PHE A 225 22.02 -12.38 21.55
CA PHE A 225 23.01 -11.31 21.66
C PHE A 225 23.40 -10.71 20.30
N PHE A 226 23.85 -11.54 19.35
CA PHE A 226 24.32 -11.06 18.05
C PHE A 226 23.19 -10.46 17.20
N THR A 227 22.01 -11.07 17.21
CA THR A 227 20.86 -10.53 16.50
C THR A 227 20.42 -9.20 17.12
N SER A 228 20.47 -9.06 18.45
CA SER A 228 20.16 -7.80 19.13
C SER A 228 21.15 -6.68 18.77
N CYS A 229 22.45 -6.96 18.82
CA CYS A 229 23.49 -6.02 18.39
C CYS A 229 23.31 -5.60 16.92
N THR A 230 22.99 -6.55 16.05
CA THR A 230 22.69 -6.27 14.63
C THR A 230 21.48 -5.35 14.49
N SER A 231 20.42 -5.60 15.25
CA SER A 231 19.23 -4.76 15.27
C SER A 231 19.53 -3.33 15.70
N VAL A 232 20.37 -3.13 16.74
CA VAL A 232 20.81 -1.80 17.18
C VAL A 232 21.53 -1.06 16.05
N LEU A 233 22.46 -1.71 15.35
CA LEU A 233 23.18 -1.10 14.23
C LEU A 233 22.25 -0.68 13.08
N ILE A 234 21.24 -1.49 12.78
CA ILE A 234 20.25 -1.16 11.75
C ILE A 234 19.41 0.05 12.17
N PHE A 235 18.92 0.10 13.41
CA PHE A 235 18.16 1.25 13.88
C PHE A 235 19.02 2.52 13.98
N LEU A 236 20.29 2.40 14.36
CA LEU A 236 21.24 3.52 14.30
C LEU A 236 21.40 4.05 12.86
N SER A 237 21.39 3.17 11.86
CA SER A 237 21.42 3.56 10.43
C SER A 237 20.16 4.30 9.97
N ILE A 238 19.07 4.24 10.75
CA ILE A 238 17.81 4.97 10.52
C ILE A 238 17.87 6.33 11.21
N LEU A 239 18.46 6.41 12.41
CA LEU A 239 18.67 7.68 13.12
C LEU A 239 19.62 8.62 12.36
N THR A 240 20.59 8.06 11.65
CA THR A 240 21.63 8.79 10.88
C THR A 240 21.28 9.00 9.40
N ALA A 241 20.08 8.60 8.97
CA ALA A 241 19.65 8.78 7.58
C ALA A 241 19.35 10.25 7.24
N ARG A 242 19.41 10.61 5.94
CA ARG A 242 19.18 11.99 5.47
C ARG A 242 17.69 12.36 5.35
N TYR A 243 16.79 11.38 5.40
CA TYR A 243 15.33 11.56 5.25
C TYR A 243 14.92 12.40 4.03
N SER A 244 15.55 12.12 2.88
CA SER A 244 15.08 12.67 1.60
C SER A 244 13.74 12.06 1.23
N PHE A 245 12.94 12.75 0.40
CA PHE A 245 11.62 12.25 0.00
C PHE A 245 11.71 10.85 -0.64
N ASP A 246 12.68 10.61 -1.51
CA ASP A 246 12.81 9.32 -2.21
C ASP A 246 13.23 8.17 -1.27
N ASP A 247 13.86 8.49 -0.13
CA ASP A 247 14.21 7.48 0.87
C ASP A 247 12.98 6.82 1.50
N PHE A 248 11.84 7.53 1.57
CA PHE A 248 10.58 6.99 2.09
C PHE A 248 9.97 5.89 1.20
N ILE A 249 10.41 5.74 -0.05
CA ILE A 249 9.84 4.73 -0.95
C ILE A 249 10.28 3.33 -0.52
N VAL A 250 11.59 3.08 -0.41
CA VAL A 250 12.16 1.74 -0.15
C VAL A 250 13.25 1.77 0.91
N SER A 251 14.18 2.72 0.88
CA SER A 251 15.41 2.64 1.69
C SER A 251 15.13 2.65 3.20
N LEU A 252 14.32 3.61 3.66
CA LEU A 252 13.90 3.78 5.06
C LEU A 252 12.95 2.66 5.53
N PRO A 253 11.83 2.37 4.83
CA PRO A 253 10.95 1.26 5.17
C PRO A 253 11.66 -0.09 5.24
N ARG A 254 12.57 -0.38 4.30
CA ARG A 254 13.34 -1.64 4.30
C ARG A 254 14.22 -1.78 5.53
N LYS A 255 14.91 -0.70 5.95
CA LYS A 255 15.71 -0.71 7.17
C LYS A 255 14.84 -0.94 8.41
N MET A 256 13.68 -0.28 8.50
CA MET A 256 12.75 -0.52 9.62
C MET A 256 12.23 -1.96 9.65
N ILE A 257 11.80 -2.52 8.52
CA ILE A 257 11.33 -3.91 8.41
C ILE A 257 12.44 -4.87 8.85
N LEU A 258 13.65 -4.68 8.34
CA LEU A 258 14.79 -5.54 8.67
C LEU A 258 15.17 -5.45 10.16
N GLY A 259 15.25 -4.24 10.71
CA GLY A 259 15.55 -4.02 12.12
C GLY A 259 14.51 -4.68 13.02
N GLN A 260 13.22 -4.50 12.71
CA GLN A 260 12.13 -5.09 13.49
C GLN A 260 12.07 -6.63 13.37
N ALA A 261 12.35 -7.19 12.20
CA ALA A 261 12.41 -8.64 12.01
C ALA A 261 13.58 -9.28 12.78
N ILE A 262 14.75 -8.64 12.79
CA ILE A 262 15.92 -9.12 13.55
C ILE A 262 15.69 -8.96 15.06
N LEU A 263 15.08 -7.86 15.50
CA LEU A 263 14.66 -7.71 16.91
C LEU A 263 13.68 -8.80 17.33
N PHE A 264 12.74 -9.16 16.45
CA PHE A 264 11.81 -10.24 16.72
C PHE A 264 12.53 -11.59 16.91
N LEU A 265 13.51 -11.88 16.06
CA LEU A 265 14.37 -13.06 16.20
C LEU A 265 15.17 -13.05 17.50
N SER A 266 15.67 -11.88 17.92
CA SER A 266 16.37 -11.69 19.20
C SER A 266 15.47 -12.01 20.40
N ILE A 267 14.25 -11.46 20.42
CA ILE A 267 13.26 -11.72 21.49
C ILE A 267 12.90 -13.21 21.54
N ALA A 268 12.63 -13.83 20.39
CA ALA A 268 12.30 -15.25 20.34
C ALA A 268 13.45 -16.12 20.87
N SER A 269 14.69 -15.82 20.46
CA SER A 269 15.89 -16.55 20.91
C SER A 269 16.12 -16.37 22.42
N MET A 270 15.93 -15.16 22.95
CA MET A 270 16.03 -14.88 24.39
C MET A 270 14.99 -15.67 25.20
N LEU A 271 13.74 -15.76 24.73
CA LEU A 271 12.69 -16.54 25.41
C LEU A 271 12.99 -18.05 25.39
N VAL A 272 13.52 -18.58 24.29
CA VAL A 272 13.99 -19.97 24.22
C VAL A 272 15.15 -20.19 25.18
N GLY A 273 16.11 -19.25 25.22
CA GLY A 273 17.22 -19.25 26.18
C GLY A 273 16.72 -19.31 27.62
N PHE A 274 15.75 -18.47 27.98
CA PHE A 274 15.16 -18.47 29.33
C PHE A 274 14.48 -19.80 29.68
N ILE A 275 13.67 -20.36 28.78
CA ILE A 275 12.97 -21.64 29.02
C ILE A 275 13.97 -22.80 29.17
N THR A 276 15.02 -22.82 28.34
CA THR A 276 16.04 -23.87 28.37
C THR A 276 16.94 -23.74 29.61
N ALA A 277 17.31 -22.52 30.01
CA ALA A 277 17.99 -22.24 31.27
C ALA A 277 17.18 -22.71 32.49
N LEU A 278 15.88 -22.37 32.56
CA LEU A 278 15.00 -22.83 33.63
C LEU A 278 14.88 -24.37 33.66
N SER A 279 14.79 -25.00 32.49
CA SER A 279 14.69 -26.46 32.38
C SER A 279 15.98 -27.14 32.86
N SER A 280 17.14 -26.55 32.58
CA SER A 280 18.44 -27.04 33.03
C SER A 280 18.62 -26.85 34.55
N SER A 281 18.32 -25.67 35.09
CA SER A 281 18.40 -25.38 36.54
C SER A 281 17.46 -26.24 37.39
N MET A 282 16.24 -26.51 36.91
CA MET A 282 15.19 -27.21 37.65
C MET A 282 15.05 -28.68 37.26
N ARG A 283 16.12 -29.28 36.72
CA ARG A 283 16.11 -30.68 36.22
C ARG A 283 15.62 -31.69 37.24
N GLN A 284 15.90 -31.48 38.53
CA GLN A 284 15.47 -32.37 39.61
C GLN A 284 13.97 -32.29 39.93
N LYS A 285 13.27 -31.21 39.55
CA LYS A 285 11.84 -30.99 39.78
C LYS A 285 11.15 -30.41 38.53
N PRO A 286 11.03 -31.20 37.44
CA PRO A 286 10.53 -30.71 36.16
C PRO A 286 9.07 -30.23 36.22
N THR A 287 8.27 -30.74 37.16
CA THR A 287 6.88 -30.33 37.39
C THR A 287 6.74 -28.82 37.69
N LEU A 288 7.77 -28.20 38.28
CA LEU A 288 7.78 -26.74 38.55
C LEU A 288 8.02 -25.90 37.29
N VAL A 289 8.62 -26.47 36.24
CA VAL A 289 8.92 -25.76 34.98
C VAL A 289 7.71 -25.75 34.04
N VAL A 290 6.84 -26.76 34.13
CA VAL A 290 5.63 -26.90 33.29
C VAL A 290 4.76 -25.64 33.27
N PRO A 291 4.38 -25.03 34.42
CA PRO A 291 3.58 -23.79 34.41
C PRO A 291 4.38 -22.56 33.96
N MET A 292 5.71 -22.57 34.05
CA MET A 292 6.55 -21.42 33.70
C MET A 292 6.74 -21.24 32.20
N LYS A 293 6.68 -22.34 31.41
CA LYS A 293 6.77 -22.28 29.94
C LYS A 293 5.71 -21.39 29.28
N PRO A 294 4.39 -21.58 29.53
CA PRO A 294 3.37 -20.71 28.94
C PRO A 294 3.48 -19.26 29.45
N LEU A 295 3.90 -19.06 30.71
CA LEU A 295 4.10 -17.72 31.27
C LEU A 295 5.27 -16.99 30.58
N ALA A 296 6.38 -17.69 30.31
CA ALA A 296 7.51 -17.14 29.57
C ALA A 296 7.19 -16.88 28.09
N ALA A 297 6.30 -17.67 27.48
CA ALA A 297 5.89 -17.47 26.09
C ALA A 297 4.95 -16.26 25.90
N LEU A 298 4.20 -15.88 26.94
CA LEU A 298 3.18 -14.82 26.87
C LEU A 298 3.71 -13.48 26.35
N PRO A 299 4.83 -12.91 26.86
CA PRO A 299 5.37 -11.66 26.33
C PRO A 299 5.73 -11.73 24.84
N GLY A 300 6.27 -12.87 24.37
CA GLY A 300 6.61 -13.07 22.97
C GLY A 300 5.37 -13.12 22.07
N ILE A 301 4.31 -13.79 22.53
CA ILE A 301 3.02 -13.84 21.82
C ILE A 301 2.36 -12.46 21.77
N LEU A 302 2.38 -11.71 22.87
CA LEU A 302 1.86 -10.35 22.92
C LEU A 302 2.64 -9.42 21.97
N PHE A 303 3.97 -9.52 21.95
CA PHE A 303 4.81 -8.75 21.04
C PHE A 303 4.49 -9.06 19.58
N LEU A 304 4.37 -10.35 19.22
CA LEU A 304 3.90 -10.78 17.89
C LEU A 304 2.55 -10.15 17.55
N MET A 305 1.58 -10.28 18.44
CA MET A 305 0.21 -9.82 18.19
C MET A 305 0.13 -8.31 17.97
N PHE A 306 0.88 -7.52 18.74
CA PHE A 306 0.85 -6.06 18.64
C PHE A 306 1.70 -5.49 17.50
N GLN A 307 2.85 -6.12 17.19
CA GLN A 307 3.78 -5.59 16.19
C GLN A 307 3.54 -6.15 14.78
N TYR A 308 2.91 -7.32 14.67
CA TYR A 308 2.64 -7.94 13.38
C TYR A 308 1.77 -7.08 12.44
N PRO A 309 0.70 -6.40 12.89
CA PRO A 309 -0.09 -5.53 12.01
C PRO A 309 0.75 -4.42 11.37
N LEU A 310 1.62 -3.77 12.16
CA LEU A 310 2.52 -2.73 11.68
C LEU A 310 3.51 -3.30 10.66
N LEU A 311 4.18 -4.40 10.99
CA LEU A 311 5.16 -5.03 10.09
C LEU A 311 4.51 -5.48 8.78
N LYS A 312 3.31 -6.07 8.86
CA LYS A 312 2.52 -6.48 7.70
C LYS A 312 2.14 -5.28 6.82
N GLU A 313 1.69 -4.18 7.42
CA GLU A 313 1.38 -2.95 6.70
C GLU A 313 2.63 -2.36 6.03
N MET A 314 3.76 -2.31 6.73
CA MET A 314 5.04 -1.85 6.18
C MET A 314 5.51 -2.72 5.01
N ILE A 315 5.44 -4.06 5.12
CA ILE A 315 5.82 -4.99 4.05
C ILE A 315 4.86 -4.86 2.87
N SER A 316 3.55 -4.83 3.12
CA SER A 316 2.54 -4.72 2.07
C SER A 316 2.60 -3.36 1.38
N SER A 317 2.89 -2.28 2.10
CA SER A 317 3.17 -0.98 1.50
C SER A 317 4.44 -1.09 0.68
N THR A 318 5.56 -1.53 1.28
CA THR A 318 6.89 -1.58 0.65
C THR A 318 6.94 -2.41 -0.63
N TYR A 319 6.53 -3.68 -0.56
CA TYR A 319 6.69 -4.70 -1.59
C TYR A 319 5.36 -5.17 -2.22
N GLY A 320 4.23 -4.60 -1.81
CA GLY A 320 2.94 -4.97 -2.38
C GLY A 320 2.84 -4.66 -3.87
N LYS A 321 1.75 -5.14 -4.47
CA LYS A 321 1.43 -4.87 -5.88
C LYS A 321 1.43 -3.36 -6.15
N ARG A 322 1.71 -2.97 -7.40
CA ARG A 322 1.56 -1.57 -7.85
C ARG A 322 0.21 -1.03 -7.38
N LEU A 323 0.20 0.26 -7.03
CA LEU A 323 -1.02 0.93 -6.58
C LEU A 323 -2.18 0.81 -7.57
N PHE A 324 -1.87 0.61 -8.86
CA PHE A 324 -2.82 0.59 -9.96
C PHE A 324 -2.60 -0.62 -10.86
N HIS A 325 -3.68 -1.12 -11.41
CA HIS A 325 -3.65 -2.10 -12.49
C HIS A 325 -3.70 -1.35 -13.81
N ARG A 326 -2.59 -1.35 -14.56
CA ARG A 326 -2.50 -0.69 -15.88
C ARG A 326 -3.16 -1.51 -17.00
N ASP A 327 -3.42 -2.79 -16.75
CA ASP A 327 -3.97 -3.75 -17.72
C ASP A 327 -5.51 -3.76 -17.71
N THR A 328 -6.13 -2.58 -17.68
CA THR A 328 -7.59 -2.47 -17.78
C THR A 328 -8.03 -2.62 -19.24
N LYS A 329 -8.83 -3.65 -19.52
CA LYS A 329 -9.48 -3.81 -20.84
C LYS A 329 -10.37 -2.58 -21.11
N SER A 330 -10.35 -2.09 -22.35
CA SER A 330 -11.25 -1.01 -22.77
C SER A 330 -12.70 -1.42 -22.51
N TRP A 331 -13.38 -0.65 -21.66
CA TRP A 331 -14.75 -0.92 -21.21
C TRP A 331 -15.79 -0.05 -21.94
N LEU A 332 -15.33 0.95 -22.68
CA LEU A 332 -16.16 1.88 -23.44
C LEU A 332 -15.96 1.63 -24.94
N LYS A 333 -16.89 0.87 -25.54
CA LYS A 333 -16.86 0.52 -26.96
C LYS A 333 -16.76 1.77 -27.86
N PRO A 334 -16.09 1.68 -29.02
CA PRO A 334 -16.08 2.77 -29.99
C PRO A 334 -17.50 2.98 -30.55
N PRO A 335 -17.90 4.24 -30.82
CA PRO A 335 -19.17 4.52 -31.46
C PRO A 335 -19.19 3.86 -32.86
N GLY A 336 -20.09 2.88 -33.06
CA GLY A 336 -20.31 2.25 -34.38
C GLY A 336 -20.39 0.72 -34.42
N GLN A 337 -20.11 -0.01 -33.33
CA GLN A 337 -20.14 -1.49 -33.36
C GLN A 337 -21.49 -2.16 -33.07
N ASP A 338 -22.55 -1.40 -32.77
CA ASP A 338 -23.87 -1.97 -32.45
C ASP A 338 -24.78 -2.16 -33.69
N GLN A 339 -24.32 -1.86 -34.91
CA GLN A 339 -25.15 -1.97 -36.14
C GLN A 339 -24.85 -3.18 -37.04
N HIS A 340 -23.77 -3.94 -36.84
CA HIS A 340 -23.43 -5.07 -37.72
C HIS A 340 -23.83 -6.45 -37.21
N ALA A 341 -24.34 -6.59 -35.98
CA ALA A 341 -24.80 -7.87 -35.46
C ALA A 341 -26.24 -8.27 -35.89
N HIS A 342 -26.97 -7.38 -36.57
CA HIS A 342 -28.39 -7.59 -36.87
C HIS A 342 -28.77 -7.71 -38.36
N VAL A 343 -27.80 -7.65 -39.28
CA VAL A 343 -28.10 -7.67 -40.74
C VAL A 343 -27.65 -8.96 -41.44
N THR A 344 -26.83 -9.81 -40.82
CA THR A 344 -26.39 -11.09 -41.44
C THR A 344 -27.24 -12.31 -41.07
N SER A 345 -28.41 -12.14 -40.43
CA SER A 345 -29.31 -13.26 -40.10
C SER A 345 -30.63 -13.29 -40.88
N VAL A 346 -30.79 -12.49 -41.95
CA VAL A 346 -32.06 -12.39 -42.71
C VAL A 346 -31.98 -12.94 -44.15
N TYR A 347 -30.82 -13.41 -44.62
CA TYR A 347 -30.69 -13.92 -46.01
C TYR A 347 -30.14 -15.34 -46.17
N VAL A 348 -30.23 -16.20 -45.16
CA VAL A 348 -30.02 -17.64 -45.36
C VAL A 348 -31.05 -18.43 -44.54
N GLY A 349 -32.17 -18.76 -45.17
CA GLY A 349 -33.23 -19.52 -44.50
C GLY A 349 -34.47 -19.76 -45.36
N SER A 350 -34.30 -20.23 -46.60
CA SER A 350 -35.43 -20.71 -47.42
C SER A 350 -34.95 -21.77 -48.41
N ASN A 351 -34.83 -23.02 -47.95
CA ASN A 351 -35.21 -24.23 -48.69
C ASN A 351 -34.61 -25.47 -48.04
N SER A 352 -35.46 -26.29 -47.43
CA SER A 352 -35.57 -27.73 -47.72
C SER A 352 -36.52 -28.37 -46.72
N HIS A 353 -37.72 -28.72 -47.20
CA HIS A 353 -38.57 -29.69 -46.53
C HIS A 353 -38.69 -30.93 -47.42
N SER A 354 -38.51 -32.07 -46.76
CA SER A 354 -39.09 -33.40 -47.01
C SER A 354 -38.71 -34.19 -48.26
N GLN A 355 -38.03 -35.32 -48.03
CA GLN A 355 -38.50 -36.67 -48.38
C GLN A 355 -37.64 -37.69 -47.60
N HIS A 356 -38.24 -38.36 -46.61
CA HIS A 356 -38.75 -39.74 -46.65
C HIS A 356 -37.69 -40.84 -46.38
N SER A 357 -37.94 -41.56 -45.29
CA SER A 357 -37.35 -42.83 -44.87
C SER A 357 -37.45 -43.92 -45.94
N VAL A 358 -36.51 -44.88 -45.98
CA VAL A 358 -36.75 -46.34 -46.06
C VAL A 358 -35.44 -47.13 -45.86
N ASN A 359 -35.48 -48.05 -44.89
CA ASN A 359 -34.91 -49.39 -44.72
C ASN A 359 -33.45 -49.81 -44.98
N SER A 360 -33.10 -50.76 -44.08
CA SER A 360 -32.42 -52.07 -44.24
C SER A 360 -30.91 -52.17 -44.12
N GLN A 361 -30.50 -52.93 -43.09
CA GLN A 361 -29.58 -54.11 -43.08
C GLN A 361 -28.35 -54.01 -44.00
N ILE A 362 -27.10 -54.20 -43.55
CA ILE A 362 -26.51 -55.26 -42.72
C ILE A 362 -25.29 -54.68 -42.01
#